data_AF-A0A7W6LMS9-F1
#
_entry.id   AF-A0A7W6LMS9-F1
#
_cell.length_a   1.000
_cell.length_b   1.000
_cell.length_c   1.000
_cell.angle_alpha   90.00
_cell.angle_beta   90.00
_cell.angle_gamma   90.00
#
_symmetry.space_group_name_H-M   'P 1'
#
loop_
_entity.id
_entity.type
_entity.pdbx_description
1 polymer ?
#
loop_
_entity_poly.entity_id
_entity_poly.type
_entity_poly.pdbx_seq_one_letter_code
_entity_poly.pdbx_strand_id
1 'polypeptide(L)'
;MHEVFAQCPRVGRWADADLAKTQLIFVTLASNVDLARKEMVNIPQKHIGVYHGGKVYHYSNTADQVTSESPDSFFAKFQALYAGNQGLFFGWIPGEDLRLHVQPDGAGVSAAKKFELQRADDGWWKARLVGDSDFFRVGKEVDDARKKYHGIFMPGSQYWGQQFRAADYLPSIGSWATLLEVTGACESENHFNLINTYDRAKFTFGFYQLAAHTPRDNLILFFHRLASLPAFKDYFPELEMRGGRLFRVDTAGAATDLEQEFTASNGEQQIMLFMNYLNPQRVPIDQQEVLQAARLIHWNEHDPAMRLAQVRTAAEILQKKMTARYARKLPIDGKSDTICAIVADIFHQGRSTFAVVKDLLGRPDPVQALLKVNDAAWSGRNNRLRKAVDAAIADGRLGRKRYAAATNEFV
;
A
#
# COMPACT_ATOMS: atom_id res chain seq x y z
N MET A 1 -20.32 -9.17 -7.46
CA MET A 1 -20.17 -9.97 -8.71
C MET A 1 -19.59 -9.16 -9.85
N HIS A 2 -20.22 -8.07 -10.30
CA HIS A 2 -19.65 -7.23 -11.36
C HIS A 2 -18.26 -6.67 -10.99
N GLU A 3 -18.08 -6.26 -9.73
CA GLU A 3 -16.77 -5.88 -9.18
C GLU A 3 -15.75 -7.03 -9.21
N VAL A 4 -16.20 -8.27 -9.00
CA VAL A 4 -15.33 -9.46 -9.03
C VAL A 4 -14.89 -9.75 -10.46
N PHE A 5 -15.80 -9.62 -11.43
CA PHE A 5 -15.51 -9.79 -12.85
C PHE A 5 -14.43 -8.81 -13.33
N ALA A 6 -14.55 -7.53 -12.96
CA ALA A 6 -13.56 -6.50 -13.30
C ALA A 6 -12.17 -6.75 -12.68
N GLN A 7 -12.11 -7.48 -11.56
CA GLN A 7 -10.86 -7.86 -10.88
C GLN A 7 -10.23 -9.15 -11.42
N CYS A 8 -10.94 -9.93 -12.25
CA CYS A 8 -10.40 -11.16 -12.81
C CYS A 8 -9.25 -10.82 -13.77
N PRO A 9 -8.07 -11.43 -13.68
CA PRO A 9 -6.94 -11.10 -14.56
C PRO A 9 -7.26 -11.31 -16.03
N ARG A 10 -7.96 -12.41 -16.31
CA ARG A 10 -8.51 -12.77 -17.61
C ARG A 10 -9.99 -13.07 -17.46
N VAL A 11 -10.76 -12.64 -18.45
CA VAL A 11 -12.17 -13.01 -18.63
C VAL A 11 -12.40 -13.45 -20.08
N GLY A 12 -13.45 -14.22 -20.31
CA GLY A 12 -13.79 -14.67 -21.65
C GLY A 12 -15.13 -15.40 -21.69
N ARG A 13 -15.50 -15.87 -22.88
CA ARG A 13 -16.65 -16.77 -23.03
C ARG A 13 -16.29 -18.13 -22.47
N TRP A 14 -17.26 -18.82 -21.87
CA TRP A 14 -17.03 -20.14 -21.28
C TRP A 14 -16.48 -21.18 -22.26
N ALA A 15 -16.81 -21.05 -23.55
CA ALA A 15 -16.26 -21.91 -24.61
C ALA A 15 -14.72 -21.84 -24.73
N ASP A 16 -14.12 -20.73 -24.29
CA ASP A 16 -12.66 -20.51 -24.33
C ASP A 16 -12.00 -20.77 -22.96
N ALA A 17 -12.75 -21.32 -22.00
CA ALA A 17 -12.30 -21.51 -20.63
C ALA A 17 -11.34 -22.69 -20.50
N ASP A 18 -10.32 -22.57 -19.64
CA ASP A 18 -9.41 -23.66 -19.31
C ASP A 18 -10.05 -24.57 -18.25
N LEU A 19 -10.58 -25.72 -18.69
CA LEU A 19 -11.28 -26.66 -17.82
C LEU A 19 -10.35 -27.46 -16.88
N ALA A 20 -9.02 -27.38 -17.05
CA ALA A 20 -8.08 -27.96 -16.10
C ALA A 20 -7.86 -27.05 -14.87
N LYS A 21 -8.30 -25.78 -14.94
CA LYS A 21 -8.03 -24.76 -13.93
C LYS A 21 -9.25 -24.52 -13.04
N THR A 22 -9.01 -24.23 -11.76
CA THR A 22 -10.01 -23.61 -10.89
C THR A 22 -10.23 -22.16 -11.32
N GLN A 23 -11.47 -21.78 -11.63
CA GLN A 23 -11.79 -20.43 -12.10
C GLN A 23 -13.22 -20.04 -11.73
N LEU A 24 -13.54 -18.76 -11.87
CA LEU A 24 -14.89 -18.27 -11.68
C LEU A 24 -15.70 -18.49 -12.96
N ILE A 25 -16.97 -18.81 -12.78
CA ILE A 25 -17.96 -18.90 -13.86
C ILE A 25 -19.10 -17.92 -13.57
N PHE A 26 -19.52 -17.18 -14.58
CA PHE A 26 -20.53 -16.13 -14.47
C PHE A 26 -21.65 -16.37 -15.48
N VAL A 27 -22.88 -16.11 -15.06
CA VAL A 27 -24.05 -16.07 -15.93
C VAL A 27 -24.75 -14.74 -15.78
N THR A 28 -25.01 -14.07 -16.90
CA THR A 28 -25.88 -12.89 -17.00
C THR A 28 -26.28 -12.70 -18.47
N LEU A 29 -27.11 -11.71 -18.79
CA LEU A 29 -27.45 -11.36 -20.16
C LEU A 29 -26.17 -11.10 -20.98
N ALA A 30 -26.08 -11.68 -22.18
CA ALA A 30 -24.89 -11.55 -23.01
C ALA A 30 -24.55 -10.09 -23.36
N SER A 31 -25.58 -9.23 -23.49
CA SER A 31 -25.44 -7.78 -23.72
C SER A 31 -24.87 -7.00 -22.53
N ASN A 32 -24.79 -7.61 -21.35
CA ASN A 32 -24.32 -6.95 -20.13
C ASN A 32 -22.82 -7.14 -19.86
N VAL A 33 -22.10 -7.82 -20.76
CA VAL A 33 -20.67 -8.09 -20.61
C VAL A 33 -19.90 -7.49 -21.77
N ASP A 34 -18.94 -6.62 -21.44
CA ASP A 34 -17.92 -6.14 -22.37
C ASP A 34 -16.60 -6.84 -22.02
N LEU A 35 -16.25 -7.87 -22.78
CA LEU A 35 -15.03 -8.65 -22.55
C LEU A 35 -13.76 -7.84 -22.83
N ALA A 36 -13.81 -6.86 -23.75
CA ALA A 36 -12.66 -6.04 -24.08
C ALA A 36 -12.36 -5.05 -22.94
N ARG A 37 -13.40 -4.50 -22.32
CA ARG A 37 -13.27 -3.61 -21.15
C ARG A 37 -13.21 -4.35 -19.81
N LYS A 38 -13.45 -5.67 -19.79
CA LYS A 38 -13.60 -6.48 -18.58
C LYS A 38 -14.72 -5.96 -17.68
N GLU A 39 -15.78 -5.46 -18.28
CA GLU A 39 -16.90 -4.85 -17.58
C GLU A 39 -18.13 -5.76 -17.59
N MET A 40 -18.87 -5.74 -16.48
CA MET A 40 -20.16 -6.40 -16.33
C MET A 40 -21.14 -5.40 -15.72
N VAL A 41 -22.32 -5.23 -16.31
CA VAL A 41 -23.31 -4.27 -15.82
C VAL A 41 -23.82 -4.66 -14.43
N ASN A 42 -24.02 -3.66 -13.55
CA ASN A 42 -24.55 -3.89 -12.22
C ASN A 42 -26.08 -4.10 -12.22
N ILE A 43 -26.54 -5.30 -12.59
CA ILE A 43 -27.95 -5.69 -12.52
C ILE A 43 -28.23 -6.82 -11.51
N PRO A 44 -29.49 -7.02 -11.05
CA PRO A 44 -29.84 -8.15 -10.17
C PRO A 44 -29.74 -9.53 -10.82
N GLN A 45 -30.04 -9.66 -12.13
CA GLN A 45 -30.05 -10.94 -12.84
C GLN A 45 -28.65 -11.34 -13.29
N LYS A 46 -27.87 -11.82 -12.33
CA LYS A 46 -26.53 -12.38 -12.56
C LYS A 46 -26.22 -13.41 -11.49
N HIS A 47 -25.50 -14.46 -11.88
CA HIS A 47 -25.05 -15.52 -10.97
C HIS A 47 -23.56 -15.80 -11.14
N ILE A 48 -22.89 -16.21 -10.04
CA ILE A 48 -21.46 -16.56 -10.01
C ILE A 48 -21.28 -17.90 -9.31
N GLY A 49 -20.33 -18.69 -9.79
CA GLY A 49 -19.86 -19.89 -9.11
C GLY A 49 -18.35 -20.04 -9.23
N VAL A 50 -17.81 -21.02 -8.51
CA VAL A 50 -16.43 -21.49 -8.65
C VAL A 50 -16.46 -22.79 -9.42
N TYR A 51 -15.83 -22.81 -10.59
CA TYR A 51 -15.58 -24.02 -11.33
C TYR A 51 -14.35 -24.74 -10.79
N HIS A 52 -14.48 -26.02 -10.45
CA HIS A 52 -13.38 -26.89 -10.07
C HIS A 52 -13.72 -28.36 -10.39
N GLY A 53 -12.81 -29.08 -11.05
CA GLY A 53 -12.94 -30.52 -11.28
C GLY A 53 -14.24 -30.92 -12.00
N GLY A 54 -14.65 -30.17 -13.02
CA GLY A 54 -15.87 -30.44 -13.79
C GLY A 54 -17.18 -30.01 -13.13
N LYS A 55 -17.15 -29.39 -11.94
CA LYS A 55 -18.33 -28.91 -11.22
C LYS A 55 -18.28 -27.41 -10.99
N VAL A 56 -19.46 -26.80 -10.91
CA VAL A 56 -19.67 -25.41 -10.51
C VAL A 56 -20.27 -25.39 -9.11
N TYR A 57 -19.51 -24.86 -8.16
CA TYR A 57 -19.93 -24.64 -6.78
C TYR A 57 -20.50 -23.23 -6.64
N HIS A 58 -21.75 -23.11 -6.19
CA HIS A 58 -22.41 -21.82 -6.04
C HIS A 58 -23.47 -21.84 -4.94
N TYR A 59 -23.76 -20.66 -4.39
CA TYR A 59 -24.74 -20.52 -3.32
C TYR A 59 -26.17 -20.54 -3.88
N SER A 60 -27.01 -21.44 -3.37
CA SER A 60 -28.42 -21.50 -3.69
C SER A 60 -29.23 -20.82 -2.60
N ASN A 61 -29.86 -19.67 -2.91
CA ASN A 61 -30.73 -18.98 -1.95
C ASN A 61 -31.93 -19.83 -1.54
N THR A 62 -32.43 -20.71 -2.42
CA THR A 62 -33.58 -21.58 -2.12
C THR A 62 -33.22 -22.72 -1.17
N ALA A 63 -32.00 -23.27 -1.30
CA ALA A 63 -31.55 -24.37 -0.46
C ALA A 63 -30.74 -23.91 0.76
N ASP A 64 -30.46 -22.60 0.84
CA ASP A 64 -29.63 -21.95 1.85
C ASP A 64 -28.28 -22.65 2.10
N GLN A 65 -27.67 -23.15 1.03
CA GLN A 65 -26.42 -23.89 1.08
C GLN A 65 -25.62 -23.78 -0.22
N VAL A 66 -24.33 -24.12 -0.15
CA VAL A 66 -23.51 -24.32 -1.34
C VAL A 66 -23.94 -25.60 -2.04
N THR A 67 -24.31 -25.49 -3.31
CA THR A 67 -24.64 -26.61 -4.18
C THR A 67 -23.61 -26.77 -5.29
N SER A 68 -23.54 -27.95 -5.91
CA SER A 68 -22.66 -28.21 -7.04
C SER A 68 -23.42 -28.83 -8.20
N GLU A 69 -23.22 -28.33 -9.41
CA GLU A 69 -23.80 -28.88 -10.64
C GLU A 69 -22.78 -28.80 -11.80
N SER A 70 -23.06 -29.41 -12.95
CA SER A 70 -22.17 -29.26 -14.12
C SER A 70 -22.28 -27.84 -14.70
N PRO A 71 -21.29 -27.36 -15.48
CA PRO A 71 -21.40 -26.06 -16.16
C PRO A 71 -22.66 -25.93 -17.03
N ASP A 72 -23.06 -27.00 -17.71
CA ASP A 72 -24.25 -27.01 -18.57
C ASP A 72 -25.54 -26.92 -17.74
N SER A 73 -25.65 -27.68 -16.65
CA SER A 73 -26.79 -27.59 -15.73
C SER A 73 -26.88 -26.20 -15.09
N PHE A 74 -25.73 -25.66 -14.66
CA PHE A 74 -25.62 -24.32 -14.11
C PHE A 74 -26.15 -23.28 -15.09
N PHE A 75 -25.70 -23.33 -16.35
CA PHE A 75 -26.15 -22.41 -17.37
C PHE A 75 -27.63 -22.57 -17.70
N ALA A 76 -28.11 -23.81 -17.93
CA ALA A 76 -29.50 -24.08 -18.27
C ALA A 76 -30.47 -23.59 -17.19
N LYS A 77 -30.10 -23.77 -15.92
CA LYS A 77 -30.85 -23.28 -14.77
C LYS A 77 -31.03 -21.76 -14.81
N PHE A 78 -29.95 -21.00 -14.98
CA PHE A 78 -30.05 -19.53 -15.01
C PHE A 78 -30.62 -18.99 -16.32
N GLN A 79 -30.45 -19.71 -17.44
CA GLN A 79 -31.14 -19.42 -18.70
C GLN A 79 -32.65 -19.58 -18.60
N ALA A 80 -33.15 -20.52 -17.79
CA ALA A 80 -34.59 -20.67 -17.53
C ALA A 80 -35.12 -19.65 -16.51
N LEU A 81 -34.30 -19.24 -15.54
CA LEU A 81 -34.70 -18.31 -14.46
C LEU A 81 -34.67 -16.83 -14.87
N TYR A 82 -33.75 -16.43 -15.74
CA TYR A 82 -33.57 -15.03 -16.13
C TYR A 82 -34.13 -14.74 -17.52
N ALA A 83 -34.66 -13.53 -17.71
CA ALA A 83 -35.23 -13.12 -18.97
C ALA A 83 -34.14 -12.81 -20.00
N GLY A 84 -34.36 -13.20 -21.26
CA GLY A 84 -33.49 -12.90 -22.40
C GLY A 84 -32.33 -13.90 -22.61
N ASN A 85 -31.46 -13.57 -23.57
CA ASN A 85 -30.36 -14.44 -23.99
C ASN A 85 -29.18 -14.33 -23.00
N GLN A 86 -29.04 -15.33 -22.13
CA GLN A 86 -27.93 -15.35 -21.17
C GLN A 86 -26.63 -15.76 -21.88
N GLY A 87 -25.52 -15.25 -21.38
CA GLY A 87 -24.18 -15.70 -21.72
C GLY A 87 -23.53 -16.39 -20.53
N LEU A 88 -22.67 -17.35 -20.84
CA LEU A 88 -21.80 -18.04 -19.87
C LEU A 88 -20.37 -17.55 -20.07
N PHE A 89 -19.76 -17.06 -19.01
CA PHE A 89 -18.44 -16.43 -19.04
C PHE A 89 -17.53 -17.05 -17.98
N PHE A 90 -16.22 -17.06 -18.22
CA PHE A 90 -15.24 -17.39 -17.19
C PHE A 90 -14.50 -16.13 -16.74
N GLY A 91 -13.94 -16.19 -15.54
CA GLY A 91 -12.93 -15.26 -15.05
C GLY A 91 -11.90 -15.98 -14.20
N TRP A 92 -10.63 -15.69 -14.43
CA TRP A 92 -9.54 -16.16 -13.58
C TRP A 92 -9.65 -15.57 -12.17
N ILE A 93 -9.16 -16.28 -11.15
CA ILE A 93 -9.34 -15.85 -9.76
C ILE A 93 -8.64 -14.50 -9.56
N PRO A 94 -9.34 -13.47 -9.04
CA PRO A 94 -8.73 -12.17 -8.77
C PRO A 94 -7.38 -12.26 -8.04
N GLY A 95 -6.36 -11.61 -8.60
CA GLY A 95 -5.02 -11.53 -8.03
C GLY A 95 -4.17 -12.80 -8.16
N GLU A 96 -4.62 -13.85 -8.84
CA GLU A 96 -3.79 -15.05 -9.06
C GLU A 96 -2.56 -14.76 -9.95
N ASP A 97 -2.70 -13.82 -10.89
CA ASP A 97 -1.67 -13.34 -11.80
C ASP A 97 -0.61 -12.49 -11.08
N LEU A 98 -0.93 -11.96 -9.90
CA LEU A 98 0.00 -11.20 -9.07
C LEU A 98 0.88 -12.10 -8.20
N ARG A 99 0.55 -13.40 -8.10
CA ARG A 99 1.29 -14.33 -7.26
C ARG A 99 2.64 -14.66 -7.89
N LEU A 100 3.67 -14.58 -7.08
CA LEU A 100 5.02 -14.98 -7.44
C LEU A 100 5.24 -16.42 -6.98
N HIS A 101 5.96 -17.18 -7.79
CA HIS A 101 6.48 -18.47 -7.35
C HIS A 101 7.72 -18.23 -6.48
N VAL A 102 7.54 -17.92 -5.20
CA VAL A 102 8.68 -17.68 -4.31
C VAL A 102 9.20 -19.00 -3.78
N GLN A 103 10.52 -19.20 -3.86
CA GLN A 103 11.20 -20.32 -3.22
C GLN A 103 12.10 -19.76 -2.10
N PRO A 104 12.13 -20.37 -0.90
CA PRO A 104 12.93 -19.89 0.24
C PRO A 104 14.44 -19.81 -0.02
N ASP A 105 14.96 -20.57 -0.98
CA ASP A 105 16.36 -20.56 -1.39
C ASP A 105 16.70 -19.45 -2.42
N GLY A 106 15.71 -18.63 -2.78
CA GLY A 106 15.84 -17.56 -3.76
C GLY A 106 15.74 -18.00 -5.23
N ALA A 107 15.51 -19.30 -5.51
CA ALA A 107 15.41 -19.81 -6.89
C ALA A 107 14.11 -19.38 -7.61
N GLY A 108 13.08 -19.00 -6.86
CA GLY A 108 11.72 -18.84 -7.36
C GLY A 108 11.47 -17.57 -8.19
N VAL A 109 12.22 -16.50 -7.96
CA VAL A 109 12.07 -15.25 -8.73
C VAL A 109 13.30 -15.02 -9.59
N SER A 110 13.10 -14.90 -10.91
CA SER A 110 14.12 -14.65 -11.93
C SER A 110 14.68 -13.22 -11.86
N ALA A 111 15.12 -12.79 -10.67
CA ALA A 111 15.73 -11.50 -10.42
C ALA A 111 17.26 -11.61 -10.42
N ALA A 112 17.94 -10.50 -10.74
CA ALA A 112 19.38 -10.39 -10.54
C ALA A 112 19.72 -10.40 -9.04
N LYS A 113 18.87 -9.80 -8.19
CA LYS A 113 18.96 -9.90 -6.72
C LYS A 113 18.00 -10.96 -6.20
N LYS A 114 18.54 -12.13 -5.87
CA LYS A 114 17.81 -13.26 -5.30
C LYS A 114 17.95 -13.27 -3.78
N PHE A 115 16.86 -13.57 -3.08
CA PHE A 115 16.83 -13.55 -1.61
C PHE A 115 16.51 -14.92 -1.05
N GLU A 116 17.31 -15.37 -0.10
CA GLU A 116 16.96 -16.50 0.75
C GLU A 116 16.12 -16.00 1.92
N LEU A 117 15.02 -16.70 2.23
CA LEU A 117 14.07 -16.34 3.26
C LEU A 117 14.07 -17.38 4.36
N GLN A 118 14.21 -16.93 5.61
CA GLN A 118 14.21 -17.81 6.77
C GLN A 118 13.16 -17.35 7.78
N ARG A 119 12.27 -18.27 8.16
CA ARG A 119 11.39 -18.12 9.32
C ARG A 119 12.02 -18.81 10.52
N ALA A 120 12.24 -18.08 11.59
CA ALA A 120 12.70 -18.60 12.87
C ALA A 120 11.51 -19.02 13.76
N ASP A 121 11.76 -19.91 14.72
CA ASP A 121 10.73 -20.48 15.61
C ASP A 121 10.03 -19.44 16.48
N ASP A 122 10.68 -18.30 16.75
CA ASP A 122 10.15 -17.18 17.52
C ASP A 122 9.29 -16.21 16.69
N GLY A 123 8.96 -16.60 15.46
CA GLY A 123 8.13 -15.83 14.53
C GLY A 123 8.89 -14.72 13.82
N TRP A 124 10.22 -14.70 13.85
CA TRP A 124 10.98 -13.74 13.04
C TRP A 124 11.21 -14.23 11.62
N TRP A 125 10.97 -13.33 10.67
CA TRP A 125 11.45 -13.47 9.30
C TRP A 125 12.76 -12.73 9.12
N LYS A 126 13.70 -13.43 8.48
CA LYS A 126 15.00 -12.93 8.07
C LYS A 126 15.20 -13.18 6.59
N ALA A 127 16.04 -12.36 5.97
CA ALA A 127 16.45 -12.56 4.59
C ALA A 127 17.94 -12.29 4.41
N ARG A 128 18.52 -12.84 3.35
CA ARG A 128 19.85 -12.46 2.86
C ARG A 128 19.85 -12.50 1.34
N LEU A 129 20.77 -11.78 0.72
CA LEU A 129 21.04 -11.98 -0.70
C LEU A 129 21.70 -13.37 -0.88
N VAL A 130 21.33 -14.11 -1.92
CA VAL A 130 21.97 -15.39 -2.24
C VAL A 130 23.47 -15.16 -2.44
N GLY A 131 24.29 -15.88 -1.66
CA GLY A 131 25.74 -15.74 -1.64
C GLY A 131 26.30 -14.91 -0.48
N ASP A 132 25.47 -14.11 0.19
CA ASP A 132 25.90 -13.37 1.39
C ASP A 132 25.96 -14.29 2.61
N SER A 133 26.83 -13.97 3.58
CA SER A 133 26.95 -14.75 4.81
C SER A 133 25.80 -14.47 5.78
N ASP A 134 25.37 -13.22 5.87
CA ASP A 134 24.59 -12.74 7.01
C ASP A 134 23.12 -12.48 6.64
N PHE A 135 22.24 -12.91 7.55
CA PHE A 135 20.82 -12.61 7.48
C PHE A 135 20.50 -11.27 8.16
N PHE A 136 19.78 -10.40 7.45
CA PHE A 136 19.15 -9.23 8.03
C PHE A 136 17.70 -9.51 8.45
N ARG A 137 17.19 -8.73 9.40
CA ARG A 137 15.81 -8.90 9.90
C ARG A 137 14.83 -8.22 8.97
N VAL A 138 13.80 -8.95 8.55
CA VAL A 138 12.70 -8.40 7.75
C VAL A 138 11.58 -7.91 8.67
N GLY A 139 11.11 -8.76 9.57
CA GLY A 139 10.06 -8.42 10.53
C GLY A 139 9.62 -9.62 11.35
N LYS A 140 8.90 -9.36 12.43
CA LYS A 140 8.29 -10.36 13.30
C LYS A 140 6.84 -10.55 12.92
N GLU A 141 6.36 -11.79 12.90
CA GLU A 141 4.96 -12.11 12.67
C GLU A 141 4.07 -11.48 13.76
N VAL A 142 2.94 -10.94 13.32
CA VAL A 142 1.82 -10.48 14.15
C VAL A 142 0.60 -11.27 13.74
N ASP A 143 -0.05 -11.85 14.74
CA ASP A 143 -1.38 -12.43 14.61
C ASP A 143 -2.23 -11.97 15.79
N ASP A 144 -2.88 -10.81 15.64
CA ASP A 144 -3.83 -10.25 16.61
C ASP A 144 -5.22 -10.19 15.97
N ALA A 145 -5.96 -11.29 16.11
CA ALA A 145 -7.33 -11.41 15.61
C ALA A 145 -8.29 -10.36 16.19
N ARG A 146 -8.04 -9.84 17.41
CA ARG A 146 -8.92 -8.82 18.02
C ARG A 146 -8.78 -7.49 17.30
N LYS A 147 -7.56 -7.11 16.94
CA LYS A 147 -7.27 -5.90 16.16
C LYS A 147 -7.34 -6.13 14.64
N LYS A 148 -7.53 -7.38 14.21
CA LYS A 148 -7.46 -7.82 12.82
C LYS A 148 -6.10 -7.49 12.18
N TYR A 149 -5.04 -7.60 12.97
CA TYR A 149 -3.67 -7.34 12.55
C TYR A 149 -2.99 -8.66 12.23
N HIS A 150 -2.64 -8.86 10.97
CA HIS A 150 -1.99 -10.07 10.48
C HIS A 150 -0.96 -9.73 9.41
N GLY A 151 0.32 -10.02 9.67
CA GLY A 151 1.44 -9.67 8.81
C GLY A 151 2.76 -9.62 9.59
N ILE A 152 3.76 -8.91 9.08
CA ILE A 152 5.04 -8.67 9.73
C ILE A 152 5.20 -7.22 10.21
N PHE A 153 5.90 -7.05 11.33
CA PHE A 153 6.28 -5.74 11.87
C PHE A 153 7.65 -5.76 12.52
N MET A 154 8.32 -4.61 12.58
CA MET A 154 9.50 -4.42 13.42
C MET A 154 9.08 -3.82 14.77
N PRO A 155 9.32 -4.49 15.92
CA PRO A 155 9.14 -3.86 17.23
C PRO A 155 10.13 -2.71 17.41
N GLY A 156 9.71 -1.61 18.05
CA GLY A 156 10.55 -0.41 18.25
C GLY A 156 11.89 -0.68 18.93
N SER A 157 11.93 -1.60 19.90
CA SER A 157 13.17 -2.00 20.58
C SER A 157 14.16 -2.80 19.70
N GLN A 158 13.78 -3.10 18.45
CA GLN A 158 14.54 -3.91 17.51
C GLN A 158 14.77 -3.17 16.18
N TYR A 159 14.49 -1.87 16.11
CA TYR A 159 14.84 -1.04 14.97
C TYR A 159 16.35 -1.07 14.71
N TRP A 160 16.72 -1.02 13.44
CA TRP A 160 18.11 -1.13 12.97
C TRP A 160 18.25 -0.43 11.62
N GLY A 161 19.49 -0.21 11.17
CA GLY A 161 19.78 0.38 9.86
C GLY A 161 19.89 1.90 9.90
N GLN A 162 19.98 2.52 8.72
CA GLN A 162 20.21 3.96 8.61
C GLN A 162 18.98 4.77 9.04
N GLN A 163 19.24 5.87 9.78
CA GLN A 163 18.22 6.86 10.12
C GLN A 163 18.28 8.07 9.18
N PHE A 164 17.11 8.60 8.85
CA PHE A 164 16.96 9.90 8.21
C PHE A 164 17.39 11.00 9.17
N ARG A 165 18.24 11.90 8.68
CA ARG A 165 18.67 13.11 9.38
C ARG A 165 18.42 14.30 8.48
N ALA A 166 17.70 15.30 8.98
CA ALA A 166 17.33 16.47 8.18
C ALA A 166 18.57 17.15 7.57
N ALA A 167 19.64 17.27 8.35
CA ALA A 167 20.89 17.93 7.96
C ALA A 167 21.47 17.39 6.64
N ASP A 168 21.39 16.08 6.41
CA ASP A 168 21.96 15.41 5.24
C ASP A 168 21.19 15.75 3.95
N TYR A 169 19.93 16.20 4.07
CA TYR A 169 19.01 16.43 2.95
C TYR A 169 18.58 17.90 2.80
N LEU A 170 19.04 18.80 3.68
CA LEU A 170 18.82 20.25 3.54
C LEU A 170 19.21 20.77 2.14
N PRO A 171 20.34 20.36 1.52
CA PRO A 171 20.67 20.84 0.17
C PRO A 171 19.69 20.37 -0.92
N SER A 172 18.97 19.26 -0.68
CA SER A 172 18.08 18.65 -1.68
C SER A 172 16.63 19.12 -1.56
N ILE A 173 16.14 19.29 -0.34
CA ILE A 173 14.71 19.58 -0.07
C ILE A 173 14.51 20.73 0.92
N GLY A 174 15.57 21.47 1.26
CA GLY A 174 15.49 22.64 2.12
C GLY A 174 14.82 22.37 3.46
N SER A 175 14.02 23.34 3.92
CA SER A 175 13.34 23.28 5.22
C SER A 175 12.35 22.12 5.36
N TRP A 176 11.91 21.51 4.27
CA TRP A 176 11.06 20.32 4.29
C TRP A 176 11.75 19.14 4.98
N ALA A 177 13.09 19.05 4.92
CA ALA A 177 13.84 18.01 5.62
C ALA A 177 13.55 18.01 7.14
N THR A 178 13.49 19.19 7.76
CA THR A 178 13.23 19.31 9.20
C THR A 178 11.80 18.90 9.55
N LEU A 179 10.81 19.30 8.74
CA LEU A 179 9.41 18.91 8.96
C LEU A 179 9.23 17.39 8.85
N LEU A 180 9.90 16.77 7.88
CA LEU A 180 9.91 15.33 7.70
C LEU A 180 10.58 14.62 8.88
N GLU A 181 11.71 15.12 9.40
CA GLU A 181 12.44 14.48 10.50
C GLU A 181 11.62 14.48 11.81
N VAL A 182 10.90 15.57 12.07
CA VAL A 182 10.02 15.69 13.24
C VAL A 182 8.88 14.68 13.18
N THR A 183 8.27 14.52 12.00
CA THR A 183 7.19 13.54 11.80
C THR A 183 7.75 12.10 11.82
N GLY A 184 8.85 11.85 11.11
CA GLY A 184 9.50 10.55 11.02
C GLY A 184 10.04 10.06 12.38
N ALA A 185 10.47 10.97 13.26
CA ALA A 185 10.84 10.63 14.64
C ALA A 185 9.66 10.00 15.41
N CYS A 186 8.42 10.41 15.09
CA CYS A 186 7.22 9.88 15.70
C CYS A 186 6.75 8.57 15.04
N GLU A 187 6.99 8.39 13.73
CA GLU A 187 6.61 7.19 12.96
C GLU A 187 7.52 5.99 13.21
N SER A 188 8.82 6.23 13.08
CA SER A 188 9.82 5.18 12.79
C SER A 188 11.12 5.40 13.54
N GLU A 189 11.17 6.39 14.44
CA GLU A 189 12.43 6.93 14.96
C GLU A 189 13.40 7.26 13.82
N ASN A 190 12.85 7.73 12.70
CA ASN A 190 13.53 8.06 11.45
C ASN A 190 14.23 6.89 10.72
N HIS A 191 14.01 5.62 11.07
CA HIS A 191 14.64 4.50 10.37
C HIS A 191 14.08 4.31 8.95
N PHE A 192 14.98 4.27 7.96
CA PHE A 192 14.61 4.21 6.55
C PHE A 192 14.05 2.86 6.08
N ASN A 193 14.33 1.78 6.80
CA ASN A 193 14.03 0.41 6.41
C ASN A 193 12.82 -0.19 7.14
N LEU A 194 12.03 0.62 7.86
CA LEU A 194 10.90 0.06 8.61
C LEU A 194 9.78 -0.42 7.70
N ILE A 195 9.25 -1.58 8.07
CA ILE A 195 8.12 -2.22 7.43
C ILE A 195 7.00 -2.50 8.44
N ASN A 196 5.77 -2.31 7.98
CA ASN A 196 4.55 -2.79 8.62
C ASN A 196 3.62 -3.32 7.52
N THR A 197 3.14 -4.55 7.66
CA THR A 197 2.19 -5.15 6.72
C THR A 197 0.90 -5.64 7.38
N TYR A 198 0.77 -5.49 8.70
CA TYR A 198 -0.32 -6.12 9.45
C TYR A 198 -1.66 -5.38 9.37
N ASP A 199 -1.65 -4.08 9.11
CA ASP A 199 -2.84 -3.23 9.17
C ASP A 199 -3.61 -3.16 7.83
N ARG A 200 -4.61 -2.29 7.75
CA ARG A 200 -5.48 -2.13 6.56
C ARG A 200 -4.72 -1.79 5.28
N ALA A 201 -3.57 -1.12 5.37
CA ALA A 201 -2.75 -0.77 4.23
C ALA A 201 -2.11 -1.99 3.56
N LYS A 202 -2.07 -3.15 4.23
CA LYS A 202 -1.35 -4.40 3.86
C LYS A 202 0.17 -4.25 3.73
N PHE A 203 0.66 -3.04 3.51
CA PHE A 203 2.07 -2.75 3.34
C PHE A 203 2.32 -1.25 3.51
N THR A 204 3.27 -0.93 4.40
CA THR A 204 3.71 0.43 4.71
C THR A 204 5.21 0.39 4.91
N PHE A 205 5.95 1.28 4.24
CA PHE A 205 7.41 1.23 4.21
C PHE A 205 8.05 2.59 4.42
N GLY A 206 9.22 2.58 5.08
CA GLY A 206 10.14 3.71 5.15
C GLY A 206 10.00 4.58 6.39
N PHE A 207 10.89 5.56 6.53
CA PHE A 207 10.92 6.43 7.71
C PHE A 207 9.64 7.27 7.86
N TYR A 208 8.99 7.56 6.73
CA TYR A 208 7.75 8.32 6.65
C TYR A 208 6.50 7.43 6.53
N GLN A 209 6.65 6.10 6.68
CA GLN A 209 5.56 5.11 6.66
C GLN A 209 4.60 5.30 5.46
N LEU A 210 5.15 5.19 4.25
CA LEU A 210 4.39 5.32 3.00
C LEU A 210 3.49 4.09 2.81
N ALA A 211 2.17 4.28 2.88
CA ALA A 211 1.18 3.21 2.78
C ALA A 211 0.85 2.81 1.32
N ALA A 212 0.61 1.52 1.08
CA ALA A 212 0.30 0.98 -0.24
C ALA A 212 -1.11 1.25 -0.75
N HIS A 213 -2.09 1.39 0.14
CA HIS A 213 -3.50 1.41 -0.26
C HIS A 213 -3.96 2.70 -0.94
N THR A 214 -3.21 3.81 -0.87
CA THR A 214 -3.69 5.11 -1.34
C THR A 214 -3.33 5.36 -2.81
N PRO A 215 -4.30 5.56 -3.71
CA PRO A 215 -4.01 5.93 -5.09
C PRO A 215 -3.35 7.30 -5.17
N ARG A 216 -2.40 7.46 -6.11
CA ARG A 216 -1.76 8.76 -6.43
C ARG A 216 -1.16 9.50 -5.22
N ASP A 217 -0.79 8.75 -4.18
CA ASP A 217 -0.18 9.22 -2.94
C ASP A 217 0.68 8.10 -2.31
N ASN A 218 1.58 8.45 -1.41
CA ASN A 218 2.37 7.50 -0.62
C ASN A 218 3.17 6.48 -1.45
N LEU A 219 3.03 5.17 -1.16
CA LEU A 219 4.00 4.15 -1.61
C LEU A 219 4.03 3.97 -3.12
N ILE A 220 2.91 4.15 -3.81
CA ILE A 220 2.89 4.01 -5.27
C ILE A 220 3.75 5.10 -5.96
N LEU A 221 3.72 6.33 -5.45
CA LEU A 221 4.59 7.41 -5.95
C LEU A 221 6.07 7.12 -5.65
N PHE A 222 6.35 6.38 -4.58
CA PHE A 222 7.70 5.92 -4.30
C PHE A 222 8.15 4.89 -5.34
N PHE A 223 7.29 3.91 -5.67
CA PHE A 223 7.59 2.93 -6.73
C PHE A 223 7.77 3.56 -8.11
N HIS A 224 7.03 4.63 -8.45
CA HIS A 224 7.28 5.40 -9.68
C HIS A 224 8.71 5.94 -9.73
N ARG A 225 9.18 6.49 -8.60
CA ARG A 225 10.53 7.04 -8.52
C ARG A 225 11.59 5.94 -8.53
N LEU A 226 11.34 4.83 -7.83
CA LEU A 226 12.21 3.65 -7.87
C LEU A 226 12.31 3.07 -9.29
N ALA A 227 11.22 3.04 -10.05
CA ALA A 227 11.23 2.55 -11.42
C ALA A 227 12.11 3.35 -12.38
N SER A 228 12.50 4.58 -11.99
CA SER A 228 13.46 5.40 -12.72
C SER A 228 14.93 5.15 -12.33
N LEU A 229 15.19 4.34 -11.29
CA LEU A 229 16.55 4.02 -10.85
C LEU A 229 17.11 2.81 -11.61
N PRO A 230 18.43 2.79 -11.92
CA PRO A 230 19.04 1.70 -12.70
C PRO A 230 18.84 0.30 -12.08
N ALA A 231 18.89 0.20 -10.75
CA ALA A 231 18.77 -1.06 -10.03
C ALA A 231 17.32 -1.59 -9.92
N PHE A 232 16.31 -0.88 -10.42
CA PHE A 232 14.90 -1.26 -10.22
C PHE A 232 14.61 -2.69 -10.70
N LYS A 233 15.06 -3.03 -11.89
CA LYS A 233 14.84 -4.36 -12.49
C LYS A 233 15.64 -5.46 -11.80
N ASP A 234 16.69 -5.11 -11.07
CA ASP A 234 17.44 -6.09 -10.28
C ASP A 234 16.63 -6.56 -9.06
N TYR A 235 15.84 -5.67 -8.47
CA TYR A 235 14.97 -5.97 -7.32
C TYR A 235 13.58 -6.41 -7.74
N PHE A 236 12.97 -5.78 -8.75
CA PHE A 236 11.60 -6.01 -9.19
C PHE A 236 11.54 -6.27 -10.70
N PRO A 237 12.10 -7.38 -11.20
CA PRO A 237 12.13 -7.70 -12.62
C PRO A 237 10.73 -7.74 -13.26
N GLU A 238 9.73 -8.16 -12.50
CA GLU A 238 8.33 -8.30 -12.90
C GLU A 238 7.57 -6.98 -12.98
N LEU A 239 8.14 -5.84 -12.55
CA LEU A 239 7.45 -4.55 -12.54
C LEU A 239 7.90 -3.64 -13.68
N GLU A 240 6.98 -2.97 -14.35
CA GLU A 240 7.28 -2.07 -15.47
C GLU A 240 6.38 -0.84 -15.44
N MET A 241 6.91 0.32 -15.82
CA MET A 241 6.10 1.52 -16.06
C MET A 241 5.55 1.48 -17.49
N ARG A 242 4.22 1.57 -17.66
CA ARG A 242 3.55 1.71 -18.96
C ARG A 242 2.55 2.86 -18.90
N GLY A 243 2.69 3.84 -19.80
CA GLY A 243 1.80 5.00 -19.83
C GLY A 243 1.72 5.78 -18.51
N GLY A 244 2.84 5.84 -17.76
CA GLY A 244 2.90 6.52 -16.47
C GLY A 244 2.26 5.77 -15.30
N ARG A 245 1.92 4.48 -15.47
CA ARG A 245 1.38 3.61 -14.43
C ARG A 245 2.24 2.37 -14.25
N LEU A 246 2.23 1.80 -13.05
CA LEU A 246 2.99 0.63 -12.66
C LEU A 246 2.21 -0.64 -12.99
N PHE A 247 2.83 -1.52 -13.77
CA PHE A 247 2.29 -2.82 -14.15
C PHE A 247 3.14 -3.93 -13.57
N ARG A 248 2.50 -5.06 -13.26
CA ARG A 248 3.19 -6.35 -13.12
C ARG A 248 3.07 -7.10 -14.43
N VAL A 249 4.18 -7.66 -14.91
CA VAL A 249 4.30 -8.38 -16.18
C VAL A 249 4.75 -9.82 -15.89
N ASP A 250 4.03 -10.84 -16.38
CA ASP A 250 4.51 -12.23 -16.30
C ASP A 250 5.53 -12.56 -17.38
N THR A 251 6.10 -13.77 -17.26
CA THR A 251 6.97 -14.41 -18.24
C THR A 251 6.33 -14.60 -19.61
N ALA A 252 5.00 -14.59 -19.73
CA ALA A 252 4.29 -14.66 -21.00
C ALA A 252 4.03 -13.26 -21.62
N GLY A 253 4.40 -12.19 -20.92
CA GLY A 253 4.22 -10.80 -21.35
C GLY A 253 2.85 -10.19 -21.03
N ALA A 254 1.93 -10.94 -20.38
CA ALA A 254 0.67 -10.38 -19.93
C ALA A 254 0.93 -9.39 -18.79
N ALA A 255 0.20 -8.28 -18.81
CA ALA A 255 0.45 -7.15 -17.93
C ALA A 255 -0.81 -6.73 -17.18
N THR A 256 -0.65 -6.51 -15.87
CA THR A 256 -1.71 -6.12 -14.95
C THR A 256 -1.40 -4.77 -14.35
N ASP A 257 -2.33 -3.83 -14.54
CA ASP A 257 -2.25 -2.47 -14.01
C ASP A 257 -2.42 -2.50 -12.48
N LEU A 258 -1.34 -2.25 -11.74
CA LEU A 258 -1.37 -2.28 -10.28
C LEU A 258 -2.08 -1.05 -9.68
N GLU A 259 -2.24 0.01 -10.46
CA GLU A 259 -2.81 1.29 -10.04
C GLU A 259 -4.30 1.42 -10.35
N GLN A 260 -4.95 0.33 -10.78
CA GLN A 260 -6.40 0.33 -10.95
C GLN A 260 -7.07 0.73 -9.64
N GLU A 261 -7.88 1.79 -9.67
CA GLU A 261 -8.57 2.33 -8.50
C GLU A 261 -9.88 1.56 -8.27
N PHE A 262 -10.12 1.22 -7.01
CA PHE A 262 -11.32 0.52 -6.55
C PHE A 262 -11.92 1.25 -5.35
N THR A 263 -13.25 1.31 -5.28
CA THR A 263 -13.94 1.78 -4.08
C THR A 263 -14.06 0.62 -3.09
N ALA A 264 -13.37 0.70 -1.95
CA ALA A 264 -13.51 -0.25 -0.86
C ALA A 264 -14.89 -0.14 -0.20
N SER A 265 -15.30 -1.15 0.59
CA SER A 265 -16.61 -1.19 1.26
C SER A 265 -16.85 -0.03 2.25
N ASN A 266 -15.78 0.62 2.71
CA ASN A 266 -15.83 1.81 3.55
C ASN A 266 -15.88 3.14 2.75
N GLY A 267 -15.95 3.08 1.42
CA GLY A 267 -15.99 4.24 0.51
C GLY A 267 -14.62 4.81 0.13
N GLU A 268 -13.51 4.27 0.65
CA GLU A 268 -12.17 4.74 0.31
C GLU A 268 -11.75 4.25 -1.08
N GLN A 269 -11.11 5.12 -1.87
CA GLN A 269 -10.44 4.71 -3.10
C GLN A 269 -9.12 4.00 -2.76
N GLN A 270 -8.89 2.84 -3.38
CA GLN A 270 -7.72 2.00 -3.13
C GLN A 270 -7.14 1.41 -4.41
N ILE A 271 -5.86 1.05 -4.37
CA ILE A 271 -5.15 0.31 -5.43
C ILE A 271 -4.91 -1.14 -5.00
N MET A 272 -5.99 -1.93 -4.92
CA MET A 272 -5.96 -3.28 -4.32
C MET A 272 -5.00 -4.24 -5.04
N LEU A 273 -4.80 -4.09 -6.34
CA LEU A 273 -3.85 -4.94 -7.10
C LEU A 273 -2.41 -4.67 -6.67
N PHE A 274 -2.00 -3.41 -6.49
CA PHE A 274 -0.71 -3.08 -5.90
C PHE A 274 -0.54 -3.65 -4.49
N MET A 275 -1.57 -3.54 -3.64
CA MET A 275 -1.55 -4.12 -2.29
C MET A 275 -1.39 -5.65 -2.31
N ASN A 276 -2.08 -6.34 -3.23
CA ASN A 276 -2.02 -7.79 -3.37
C ASN A 276 -0.71 -8.29 -3.99
N TYR A 277 -0.08 -7.49 -4.85
CA TYR A 277 1.27 -7.78 -5.34
C TYR A 277 2.31 -7.69 -4.21
N LEU A 278 2.16 -6.75 -3.28
CA LEU A 278 3.07 -6.60 -2.15
C LEU A 278 2.84 -7.64 -1.06
N ASN A 279 1.58 -7.89 -0.73
CA ASN A 279 1.16 -8.82 0.31
C ASN A 279 -0.10 -9.54 -0.19
N PRO A 280 -0.02 -10.74 -0.77
CA PRO A 280 -1.18 -11.40 -1.38
C PRO A 280 -2.19 -11.86 -0.33
N GLN A 281 -1.71 -12.42 0.79
CA GLN A 281 -2.52 -13.02 1.84
C GLN A 281 -2.12 -12.47 3.20
N ARG A 282 -3.12 -12.04 3.98
CA ARG A 282 -2.89 -11.59 5.37
C ARG A 282 -2.68 -12.76 6.33
N VAL A 283 -3.32 -13.90 6.04
CA VAL A 283 -3.24 -15.14 6.83
C VAL A 283 -3.33 -16.33 5.87
N PRO A 284 -2.40 -17.29 5.92
CA PRO A 284 -1.12 -17.21 6.64
C PRO A 284 -0.20 -16.13 6.04
N ILE A 285 0.86 -15.77 6.77
CA ILE A 285 1.92 -14.89 6.27
C ILE A 285 2.63 -15.60 5.09
N ASP A 286 2.71 -14.89 3.98
CA ASP A 286 3.11 -15.46 2.69
C ASP A 286 4.57 -15.11 2.35
N GLN A 287 5.29 -16.00 1.66
CA GLN A 287 6.70 -15.77 1.31
C GLN A 287 6.88 -14.58 0.34
N GLN A 288 5.88 -14.26 -0.48
CA GLN A 288 5.88 -13.06 -1.31
C GLN A 288 5.88 -11.80 -0.44
N GLU A 289 5.08 -11.73 0.62
CA GLU A 289 5.09 -10.60 1.56
C GLU A 289 6.49 -10.34 2.11
N VAL A 290 7.15 -11.40 2.57
CA VAL A 290 8.50 -11.35 3.13
C VAL A 290 9.53 -10.96 2.05
N LEU A 291 9.42 -11.50 0.84
CA LEU A 291 10.31 -11.16 -0.28
C LEU A 291 10.21 -9.68 -0.65
N GLN A 292 9.00 -9.13 -0.74
CA GLN A 292 8.81 -7.73 -1.13
C GLN A 292 9.35 -6.78 -0.06
N ALA A 293 9.18 -7.11 1.22
CA ALA A 293 9.80 -6.39 2.33
C ALA A 293 11.34 -6.49 2.28
N ALA A 294 11.88 -7.70 2.07
CA ALA A 294 13.32 -7.93 1.98
C ALA A 294 13.98 -7.13 0.85
N ARG A 295 13.35 -7.07 -0.32
CA ARG A 295 13.81 -6.27 -1.47
C ARG A 295 13.95 -4.79 -1.12
N LEU A 296 12.92 -4.19 -0.53
CA LEU A 296 12.93 -2.77 -0.16
C LEU A 296 13.92 -2.47 0.96
N ILE A 297 13.99 -3.32 1.99
CA ILE A 297 14.95 -3.19 3.10
C ILE A 297 16.39 -3.27 2.58
N HIS A 298 16.71 -4.31 1.81
CA HIS A 298 18.05 -4.49 1.28
C HIS A 298 18.46 -3.35 0.34
N TRP A 299 17.58 -2.95 -0.58
CA TRP A 299 17.86 -1.84 -1.48
C TRP A 299 18.09 -0.55 -0.71
N ASN A 300 17.27 -0.29 0.31
CA ASN A 300 17.42 0.88 1.15
C ASN A 300 18.75 0.95 1.88
N GLU A 301 19.25 -0.17 2.42
CA GLU A 301 20.51 -0.17 3.17
C GLU A 301 21.73 0.04 2.24
N HIS A 302 21.67 -0.46 1.00
CA HIS A 302 22.83 -0.52 0.12
C HIS A 302 22.89 0.58 -0.94
N ASP A 303 21.80 1.35 -1.15
CA ASP A 303 21.76 2.33 -2.24
C ASP A 303 21.34 3.74 -1.74
N PRO A 304 22.26 4.73 -1.74
CA PRO A 304 21.91 6.10 -1.38
C PRO A 304 20.89 6.74 -2.34
N ALA A 305 20.83 6.33 -3.61
CA ALA A 305 19.84 6.84 -4.55
C ALA A 305 18.42 6.36 -4.18
N MET A 306 18.29 5.15 -3.64
CA MET A 306 17.02 4.64 -3.09
C MET A 306 16.57 5.48 -1.89
N ARG A 307 17.48 5.77 -0.93
CA ARG A 307 17.17 6.63 0.22
C ARG A 307 16.77 8.03 -0.20
N LEU A 308 17.51 8.64 -1.12
CA LEU A 308 17.18 9.96 -1.68
C LEU A 308 15.81 9.94 -2.39
N ALA A 309 15.49 8.85 -3.10
CA ALA A 309 14.19 8.67 -3.72
C ALA A 309 13.07 8.64 -2.66
N GLN A 310 13.28 7.92 -1.55
CA GLN A 310 12.34 7.86 -0.43
C GLN A 310 12.10 9.26 0.18
N VAL A 311 13.18 10.01 0.43
CA VAL A 311 13.13 11.38 0.98
C VAL A 311 12.38 12.33 0.05
N ARG A 312 12.70 12.33 -1.25
CA ARG A 312 12.05 13.22 -2.22
C ARG A 312 10.57 12.92 -2.37
N THR A 313 10.20 11.64 -2.40
CA THR A 313 8.78 11.26 -2.44
C THR A 313 8.04 11.74 -1.19
N ALA A 314 8.60 11.54 0.01
CA ALA A 314 7.99 12.03 1.25
C ALA A 314 7.84 13.57 1.26
N ALA A 315 8.87 14.29 0.80
CA ALA A 315 8.85 15.75 0.70
C ALA A 315 7.77 16.26 -0.24
N GLU A 316 7.66 15.70 -1.45
CA GLU A 316 6.65 16.09 -2.43
C GLU A 316 5.23 15.80 -1.95
N ILE A 317 5.01 14.67 -1.26
CA ILE A 317 3.73 14.35 -0.63
C ILE A 317 3.36 15.41 0.40
N LEU A 318 4.30 15.76 1.28
CA LEU A 318 4.07 16.77 2.31
C LEU A 318 3.83 18.15 1.71
N GLN A 319 4.64 18.57 0.74
CA GLN A 319 4.48 19.83 0.01
C GLN A 319 3.11 19.93 -0.67
N LYS A 320 2.70 18.87 -1.39
CA LYS A 320 1.38 18.77 -2.02
C LYS A 320 0.27 18.89 -0.98
N LYS A 321 0.37 18.20 0.16
CA LYS A 321 -0.60 18.29 1.26
C LYS A 321 -0.63 19.69 1.88
N MET A 322 0.52 20.32 2.06
CA MET A 322 0.63 21.68 2.59
C MET A 322 -0.12 22.68 1.72
N THR A 323 0.16 22.74 0.42
CA THR A 323 -0.48 23.70 -0.49
C THR A 323 -1.92 23.33 -0.85
N ALA A 324 -2.20 22.08 -1.20
CA ALA A 324 -3.51 21.68 -1.73
C ALA A 324 -4.57 21.47 -0.64
N ARG A 325 -4.16 21.26 0.62
CA ARG A 325 -5.07 20.91 1.71
C ARG A 325 -4.91 21.81 2.93
N TYR A 326 -3.71 21.95 3.48
CA TYR A 326 -3.54 22.64 4.76
C TYR A 326 -3.68 24.15 4.61
N ALA A 327 -2.96 24.77 3.68
CA ALA A 327 -2.99 26.22 3.43
C ALA A 327 -4.37 26.72 2.96
N ARG A 328 -5.15 25.86 2.28
CA ARG A 328 -6.51 26.20 1.85
C ARG A 328 -7.54 26.15 2.99
N LYS A 329 -7.29 25.35 4.03
CA LYS A 329 -8.27 25.09 5.10
C LYS A 329 -7.90 25.72 6.43
N LEU A 330 -6.65 26.11 6.60
CA LEU A 330 -6.08 26.63 7.85
C LEU A 330 -5.34 27.94 7.59
N PRO A 331 -5.34 28.89 8.55
CA PRO A 331 -4.58 30.14 8.45
C PRO A 331 -3.10 29.90 8.77
N ILE A 332 -2.43 29.07 7.97
CA ILE A 332 -1.02 28.70 8.15
C ILE A 332 -0.05 29.57 7.33
N ASP A 333 -0.55 30.38 6.40
CA ASP A 333 0.26 31.38 5.72
C ASP A 333 0.83 32.40 6.73
N GLY A 334 2.12 32.69 6.62
CA GLY A 334 2.88 33.53 7.55
C GLY A 334 3.14 32.91 8.94
N LYS A 335 2.65 31.69 9.23
CA LYS A 335 2.95 30.99 10.50
C LYS A 335 4.38 30.42 10.47
N SER A 336 4.95 30.21 11.66
CA SER A 336 6.30 29.67 11.78
C SER A 336 6.39 28.23 11.25
N ASP A 337 7.56 27.88 10.76
CA ASP A 337 7.96 26.49 10.45
C ASP A 337 7.68 25.51 11.60
N THR A 338 7.82 25.93 12.86
CA THR A 338 7.42 25.14 14.05
C THR A 338 5.95 24.76 14.02
N ILE A 339 5.05 25.73 13.79
CA ILE A 339 3.61 25.49 13.73
C ILE A 339 3.30 24.56 12.55
N CYS A 340 3.90 24.81 11.39
CA CYS A 340 3.70 24.00 10.20
C CYS A 340 4.19 22.54 10.39
N ALA A 341 5.29 22.31 11.09
CA ALA A 341 5.79 20.99 11.43
C ALA A 341 4.79 20.21 12.30
N ILE A 342 4.24 20.86 13.34
CA ILE A 342 3.26 20.24 14.24
C ILE A 342 1.96 19.94 13.48
N VAL A 343 1.48 20.88 12.67
CA VAL A 343 0.28 20.70 11.83
C VAL A 343 0.46 19.53 10.85
N ALA A 344 1.63 19.43 10.21
CA ALA A 344 1.96 18.34 9.30
C ALA A 344 1.86 16.98 10.00
N ASP A 345 2.46 16.83 11.19
CA ASP A 345 2.40 15.59 11.97
C ASP A 345 0.96 15.21 12.38
N ILE A 346 0.19 16.18 12.88
CA ILE A 346 -1.21 15.97 13.32
C ILE A 346 -2.02 15.33 12.18
N PHE A 347 -1.90 15.85 10.97
CA PHE A 347 -2.66 15.36 9.82
C PHE A 347 -2.03 14.15 9.14
N HIS A 348 -0.72 13.96 9.22
CA HIS A 348 -0.06 12.75 8.74
C HIS A 348 -0.65 11.51 9.42
N GLN A 349 -0.88 11.59 10.74
CA GLN A 349 -1.49 10.51 11.52
C GLN A 349 -3.02 10.55 11.65
N GLY A 350 -3.67 11.60 11.17
CA GLY A 350 -5.11 11.77 11.36
C GLY A 350 -5.53 11.97 12.82
N ARG A 351 -4.68 12.59 13.66
CA ARG A 351 -4.95 12.76 15.10
C ARG A 351 -6.04 13.77 15.41
N SER A 352 -6.45 14.61 14.46
CA SER A 352 -7.46 15.65 14.66
C SER A 352 -8.13 16.09 13.35
N THR A 353 -9.15 16.95 13.47
CA THR A 353 -9.89 17.52 12.34
C THR A 353 -9.43 18.94 12.01
N PHE A 354 -9.73 19.43 10.81
CA PHE A 354 -9.43 20.82 10.42
C PHE A 354 -10.09 21.84 11.33
N ALA A 355 -11.32 21.60 11.79
CA ALA A 355 -12.04 22.52 12.66
C ALA A 355 -11.31 22.69 14.00
N VAL A 356 -10.89 21.58 14.62
CA VAL A 356 -10.15 21.60 15.88
C VAL A 356 -8.80 22.29 15.70
N VAL A 357 -8.03 21.92 14.66
CA VAL A 357 -6.71 22.53 14.43
C VAL A 357 -6.83 24.04 14.16
N LYS A 358 -7.88 24.47 13.44
CA LYS A 358 -8.14 25.90 13.18
C LYS A 358 -8.40 26.68 14.46
N ASP A 359 -9.16 26.12 15.40
CA ASP A 359 -9.37 26.73 16.72
C ASP A 359 -8.06 26.84 17.52
N LEU A 360 -7.26 25.76 17.56
CA LEU A 360 -5.99 25.75 18.29
C LEU A 360 -4.99 26.79 17.75
N LEU A 361 -4.98 27.02 16.43
CA LEU A 361 -4.15 28.05 15.78
C LEU A 361 -4.51 29.50 16.20
N GLY A 362 -5.72 29.71 16.74
CA GLY A 362 -6.19 31.01 17.24
C GLY A 362 -5.91 31.24 18.72
N ARG A 363 -5.36 30.26 19.44
CA ARG A 363 -5.05 30.39 20.87
C ARG A 363 -3.81 31.27 21.11
N PRO A 364 -3.64 31.87 22.31
CA PRO A 364 -2.48 32.71 22.63
C PRO A 364 -1.13 31.99 22.47
N ASP A 365 -1.09 30.69 22.81
CA ASP A 365 0.06 29.82 22.59
C ASP A 365 -0.36 28.63 21.68
N PRO A 366 -0.34 28.83 20.36
CA PRO A 366 -0.80 27.81 19.42
C PRO A 366 0.14 26.59 19.40
N VAL A 367 1.44 26.76 19.70
CA VAL A 367 2.40 25.65 19.73
C VAL A 367 2.03 24.67 20.84
N GLN A 368 1.85 25.17 22.06
CA GLN A 368 1.46 24.33 23.19
C GLN A 368 0.07 23.73 23.02
N ALA A 369 -0.88 24.49 22.46
CA ALA A 369 -2.22 24.00 22.19
C ALA A 369 -2.23 22.85 21.18
N LEU A 370 -1.48 22.97 20.08
CA LEU A 370 -1.38 21.92 19.06
C LEU A 370 -0.65 20.67 19.58
N LEU A 371 0.41 20.83 20.38
CA LEU A 371 1.14 19.71 21.00
C LEU A 371 0.32 18.95 22.06
N LYS A 372 -0.86 19.44 22.44
CA LYS A 372 -1.79 18.78 23.37
C LYS A 372 -3.07 18.31 22.69
N VAL A 373 -3.13 18.32 21.36
CA VAL A 373 -4.33 17.94 20.63
C VAL A 373 -4.72 16.49 20.95
N ASN A 374 -5.99 16.28 21.32
CA ASN A 374 -6.58 14.97 21.63
C ASN A 374 -5.71 14.10 22.57
N ASP A 375 -5.11 14.72 23.58
CA ASP A 375 -4.08 14.12 24.42
C ASP A 375 -4.49 12.80 25.10
N ALA A 376 -5.76 12.70 25.52
CA ALA A 376 -6.29 11.47 26.13
C ALA A 376 -6.11 10.21 25.26
N ALA A 377 -6.12 10.36 23.93
CA ALA A 377 -5.91 9.26 22.99
C ALA A 377 -4.47 9.18 22.44
N TRP A 378 -3.68 10.27 22.55
CA TRP A 378 -2.42 10.43 21.80
C TRP A 378 -1.23 10.94 22.64
N SER A 379 -1.30 10.92 23.97
CA SER A 379 -0.28 11.48 24.87
C SER A 379 1.15 11.00 24.56
N GLY A 380 1.33 9.71 24.29
CA GLY A 380 2.63 9.15 23.93
C GLY A 380 3.22 9.78 22.65
N ARG A 381 2.37 9.99 21.63
CA ARG A 381 2.80 10.64 20.39
C ARG A 381 3.01 12.14 20.56
N ASN A 382 2.14 12.82 21.31
CA ASN A 382 2.30 14.23 21.65
C ASN A 382 3.64 14.50 22.34
N ASN A 383 4.05 13.62 23.26
CA ASN A 383 5.34 13.72 23.95
C ASN A 383 6.53 13.49 23.01
N ARG A 384 6.44 12.52 22.09
CA ARG A 384 7.49 12.30 21.07
C ARG A 384 7.62 13.50 20.13
N LEU A 385 6.49 14.02 19.65
CA LEU A 385 6.46 15.19 18.77
C LEU A 385 7.07 16.41 19.45
N ARG A 386 6.68 16.67 20.71
CA ARG A 386 7.24 17.73 21.53
C ARG A 386 8.76 17.62 21.64
N LYS A 387 9.28 16.45 21.99
CA LYS A 387 10.73 16.21 22.08
C LYS A 387 11.45 16.48 20.74
N ALA A 388 10.89 16.02 19.63
CA ALA A 388 11.47 16.23 18.30
C ALA A 388 11.46 17.71 17.88
N VAL A 389 10.36 18.42 18.15
CA VAL A 389 10.24 19.86 17.88
C VAL A 389 11.22 20.65 18.75
N ASP A 390 11.28 20.37 20.05
CA ASP A 390 12.17 21.07 20.99
C ASP A 390 13.64 20.89 20.59
N ALA A 391 14.04 19.68 20.19
CA ALA A 391 15.38 19.40 19.68
C ALA A 391 15.68 20.20 18.40
N ALA A 392 14.75 20.21 17.43
CA ALA A 392 14.92 20.97 16.19
C ALA A 392 14.97 22.49 16.40
N ILE A 393 14.25 23.03 17.40
CA ILE A 393 14.35 24.43 17.81
C ILE A 393 15.70 24.72 18.46
N ALA A 394 16.16 23.87 19.38
CA ALA A 394 17.45 24.02 20.05
C ALA A 394 18.62 24.04 19.05
N ASP A 395 18.55 23.19 18.02
CA ASP A 395 19.53 23.14 16.93
C ASP A 395 19.40 24.32 15.93
N GLY A 396 18.40 25.19 16.09
CA GLY A 396 18.13 26.31 15.18
C GLY A 396 17.58 25.89 13.81
N ARG A 397 17.01 24.70 13.69
CA ARG A 397 16.42 24.15 12.46
C ARG A 397 14.91 24.45 12.33
N LEU A 398 14.25 24.80 13.43
CA LEU A 398 12.90 25.35 13.49
C LEU A 398 12.88 26.68 14.27
N GLY A 399 11.80 27.43 14.12
CA GLY A 399 11.55 28.71 14.77
C GLY A 399 12.16 29.91 14.02
N ARG A 400 12.71 29.70 12.83
CA ARG A 400 13.47 30.74 12.09
C ARG A 400 12.77 31.25 10.84
N LYS A 401 11.89 30.45 10.26
CA LYS A 401 11.23 30.76 8.99
C LYS A 401 9.72 30.82 9.12
N ARG A 402 9.09 31.42 8.12
CA ARG A 402 7.63 31.45 7.99
C ARG A 402 7.20 30.78 6.70
N TYR A 403 6.08 30.06 6.76
CA TYR A 403 5.51 29.46 5.57
C TYR A 403 4.87 30.53 4.68
N ALA A 404 5.21 30.53 3.39
CA ALA A 404 4.63 31.38 2.37
C ALA A 404 3.77 30.53 1.43
N ALA A 405 2.45 30.67 1.53
CA ALA A 405 1.50 29.87 0.75
C ALA A 405 1.60 30.12 -0.76
N ALA A 406 2.00 31.33 -1.17
CA ALA A 406 2.12 31.72 -2.57
C ALA A 406 3.22 30.94 -3.32
N THR A 407 4.34 30.69 -2.63
CA THR A 407 5.49 29.97 -3.19
C THR A 407 5.56 28.52 -2.72
N ASN A 408 4.75 28.13 -1.73
CA ASN A 408 4.83 26.85 -1.05
C ASN A 408 6.25 26.59 -0.51
N GLU A 409 6.83 27.59 0.16
CA GLU A 409 8.18 27.53 0.72
C GLU A 409 8.25 28.16 2.11
N PHE A 410 9.37 27.90 2.80
CA PHE A 410 9.70 28.55 4.06
C PHE A 410 10.74 29.65 3.84
N VAL A 411 10.33 30.89 4.13
CA VAL A 411 11.10 32.13 3.90
C VAL A 411 11.54 32.79 5.20
#